data_AF-A0A831LTS1-F1
#
_entry.id   AF-A0A831LTS1-F1
#
_cell.length_a   1.000
_cell.length_b   1.000
_cell.length_c   1.000
_cell.angle_alpha   90.00
_cell.angle_beta   90.00
_cell.angle_gamma   90.00
#
_symmetry.space_group_name_H-M   'P 1'
#
loop_
_entity.id
_entity.type
_entity.pdbx_description
1 polymer ?
#
loop_
_entity_poly.entity_id
_entity_poly.type
_entity_poly.pdbx_seq_one_letter_code
_entity_poly.pdbx_strand_id
1 'polypeptide(L)'
;MKVEGHRKQVALFLLAVLLPVILLVALTLRIVKQERELALKRVADERRNMAAEIGRDLASRLDAIAREEATALADEPLGFARHEYVNPEVVLVAEIEDARLILPWEARPGPSERMPLETGSEFSRLLRLAESAEFASKDFALAAQRYARAAAAAGLPAEEGYALLQRARALARAKRERESLSEYEKVLALPPEVIDEYGIPLSLYAFEPLLRNQAMYARAVDRIGRQLDCTTWLSPAGLYLMRDLVQQIIVGAPNASGTAIRSKAEGHLAKIFARIQLMEQALGLKEDFPRLGLIPVPDRSPGRGEPAWACYGQKPWLVG
;
A
#
# COMPACT_ATOMS: atom_id res chain seq x y z
N MET A 1 94.80 6.95 42.66
CA MET A 1 93.33 6.82 42.63
C MET A 1 92.70 8.09 42.07
N LYS A 2 92.44 8.14 40.74
CA LYS A 2 91.68 9.22 40.06
C LYS A 2 90.93 8.60 38.86
N VAL A 3 89.93 7.76 39.13
CA VAL A 3 89.09 7.13 38.07
C VAL A 3 87.61 7.49 38.23
N GLU A 4 87.20 8.08 39.37
CA GLU A 4 85.80 8.42 39.63
C GLU A 4 85.32 9.72 38.95
N GLY A 5 86.23 10.62 38.56
CA GLY A 5 85.88 11.90 37.92
C GLY A 5 85.40 11.78 36.47
N HIS A 6 86.03 10.91 35.67
CA HIS A 6 85.69 10.75 34.26
C HIS A 6 84.37 10.01 34.03
N ARG A 7 83.98 9.05 34.88
CA ARG A 7 82.66 8.40 34.78
C ARG A 7 81.50 9.38 34.99
N LYS A 8 81.64 10.32 35.93
CA LYS A 8 80.64 11.37 36.18
C LYS A 8 80.58 12.39 35.02
N GLN A 9 81.72 12.77 34.46
CA GLN A 9 81.78 13.67 33.29
C GLN A 9 81.20 13.03 32.03
N VAL A 10 81.51 11.76 31.77
CA VAL A 10 80.93 11.00 30.65
C VAL A 10 79.43 10.82 30.81
N ALA A 11 78.94 10.55 32.04
CA ALA A 11 77.52 10.45 32.32
C ALA A 11 76.78 11.79 32.11
N LEU A 12 77.37 12.91 32.55
CA LEU A 12 76.79 14.25 32.35
C LEU A 12 76.79 14.65 30.87
N PHE A 13 77.85 14.33 30.11
CA PHE A 13 77.90 14.59 28.68
C PHE A 13 76.86 13.74 27.92
N LEU A 14 76.76 12.44 28.24
CA LEU A 14 75.72 11.58 27.68
C LEU A 14 74.32 12.10 28.00
N LEU A 15 74.06 12.55 29.23
CA LEU A 15 72.77 13.12 29.61
C LEU A 15 72.47 14.40 28.82
N ALA A 16 73.45 15.30 28.69
CA ALA A 16 73.30 16.56 27.97
C ALA A 16 73.04 16.35 26.46
N VAL A 17 73.51 15.25 25.88
CA VAL A 17 73.27 14.90 24.46
C VAL A 17 72.00 14.07 24.27
N LEU A 18 71.72 13.11 25.15
CA LEU A 18 70.54 12.22 25.04
C LEU A 18 69.24 12.95 25.37
N LEU A 19 69.23 13.85 26.34
CA LEU A 19 68.02 14.50 26.81
C LEU A 19 67.35 15.37 25.73
N PRO A 20 68.07 16.19 24.93
CA PRO A 20 67.50 16.88 23.78
C PRO A 20 66.94 15.94 22.70
N VAL A 21 67.60 14.80 22.45
CA VAL A 21 67.15 13.82 21.44
C VAL A 21 65.85 13.15 21.88
N ILE A 22 65.77 12.72 23.15
CA ILE A 22 64.55 12.13 23.71
C ILE A 22 63.41 13.15 23.70
N LEU A 23 63.69 14.41 24.04
CA LEU A 23 62.71 15.49 23.99
C LEU A 23 62.17 15.71 22.57
N LEU A 24 63.06 15.74 21.57
CA LEU A 24 62.66 15.86 20.16
C LEU A 24 61.79 14.69 19.71
N VAL A 25 62.16 13.46 20.04
CA VAL A 25 61.37 12.26 19.70
C VAL A 25 60.01 12.28 20.40
N ALA A 26 59.94 12.67 21.66
CA ALA A 26 58.68 12.80 22.38
C ALA A 26 57.77 13.87 21.76
N LEU A 27 58.35 14.99 21.32
CA LEU A 27 57.62 16.07 20.67
C LEU A 27 57.09 15.65 19.29
N THR A 28 57.89 14.97 18.47
CA THR A 28 57.45 14.47 17.15
C THR A 28 56.34 13.42 17.29
N LEU A 29 56.46 12.50 18.24
CA LEU A 29 55.40 11.53 18.54
C LEU A 29 54.10 12.21 18.98
N ARG A 30 54.19 13.28 19.79
CA ARG A 30 53.01 14.06 20.21
C ARG A 30 52.36 14.79 19.03
N ILE A 31 53.14 15.39 18.14
CA ILE A 31 52.65 16.07 16.93
C ILE A 31 51.94 15.06 16.02
N VAL A 32 52.57 13.91 15.73
CA VAL A 32 51.96 12.85 14.90
C VAL A 32 50.66 12.34 15.50
N LYS A 33 50.57 12.20 16.83
CA LYS A 33 49.33 11.80 17.50
C LYS A 33 48.23 12.87 17.33
N GLN A 34 48.57 14.15 17.50
CA GLN A 34 47.62 15.26 17.31
C GLN A 34 47.15 15.38 15.86
N GLU A 35 48.05 15.22 14.89
CA GLU A 35 47.70 15.22 13.46
C GLU A 35 46.77 14.07 13.11
N ARG A 36 46.99 12.87 13.66
CA ARG A 36 46.07 11.73 13.49
C ARG A 36 44.69 12.02 14.08
N GLU A 37 44.62 12.58 15.28
CA GLU A 37 43.34 12.94 15.91
C GLU A 37 42.59 14.03 15.11
N LEU A 38 43.30 15.03 14.58
CA LEU A 38 42.73 16.07 13.72
C LEU A 38 42.26 15.51 12.37
N ALA A 39 43.02 14.61 11.76
CA ALA A 39 42.63 13.95 10.51
C ALA A 39 41.35 13.13 10.70
N LEU A 40 41.25 12.36 11.79
CA LEU A 40 40.05 11.58 12.12
C LEU A 40 38.83 12.49 12.37
N LYS A 41 39.02 13.62 13.07
CA LYS A 41 37.94 14.61 13.28
C LYS A 41 37.48 15.24 11.96
N ARG A 42 38.40 15.63 11.08
CA ARG A 42 38.06 16.20 9.76
C ARG A 42 37.22 15.23 8.93
N VAL A 43 37.60 13.96 8.88
CA VAL A 43 36.81 12.94 8.16
C VAL A 43 35.42 12.76 8.78
N ALA A 44 35.31 12.79 10.11
CA ALA A 44 34.01 12.71 10.78
C ALA A 44 33.13 13.94 10.51
N ASP A 45 33.71 15.14 10.53
CA ASP A 45 33.00 16.39 10.29
C ASP A 45 32.61 16.55 8.81
N GLU A 46 33.48 16.14 7.89
CA GLU A 46 33.18 16.10 6.45
C GLU A 46 32.02 15.13 6.15
N ARG A 47 32.03 13.94 6.77
CA ARG A 47 30.90 12.99 6.68
C ARG A 47 29.61 13.57 7.23
N ARG A 48 29.65 14.31 8.36
CA ARG A 48 28.47 14.98 8.92
C ARG A 48 27.94 16.08 8.01
N ASN A 49 28.84 16.91 7.47
CA ASN A 49 28.47 17.99 6.55
C ASN A 49 27.84 17.43 5.28
N MET A 50 28.44 16.40 4.70
CA MET A 50 27.92 15.71 3.52
C MET A 50 26.55 15.07 3.81
N ALA A 51 26.38 14.41 4.95
CA ALA A 51 25.09 13.85 5.35
C ALA A 51 24.01 14.94 5.54
N ALA A 52 24.38 16.09 6.12
CA ALA A 52 23.47 17.22 6.29
C ALA A 52 23.12 17.91 4.96
N GLU A 53 24.02 17.93 3.99
CA GLU A 53 23.76 18.42 2.64
C GLU A 53 22.80 17.50 1.90
N ILE A 54 23.08 16.18 1.88
CA ILE A 54 22.20 15.16 1.30
C ILE A 54 20.81 15.21 1.96
N GLY A 55 20.75 15.34 3.29
CA GLY A 55 19.49 15.42 4.02
C GLY A 55 18.64 16.62 3.64
N ARG A 56 19.26 17.80 3.46
CA ARG A 56 18.55 19.02 3.03
C ARG A 56 18.04 18.93 1.60
N ASP A 57 18.87 18.40 0.69
CA ASP A 57 18.47 18.21 -0.71
C ASP A 57 17.31 17.21 -0.82
N LEU A 58 17.41 16.08 -0.11
CA LEU A 58 16.36 15.07 -0.06
C LEU A 58 15.06 15.63 0.52
N ALA A 59 15.11 16.32 1.67
CA ALA A 59 13.92 16.94 2.27
C ALA A 59 13.27 17.95 1.30
N SER A 60 14.06 18.82 0.66
CA SER A 60 13.55 19.78 -0.31
C SER A 60 12.87 19.11 -1.51
N ARG A 61 13.39 17.96 -1.97
CA ARG A 61 12.79 17.20 -3.06
C ARG A 61 11.48 16.54 -2.63
N LEU A 62 11.45 15.94 -1.45
CA LEU A 62 10.24 15.32 -0.90
C LEU A 62 9.13 16.35 -0.67
N ASP A 63 9.47 17.55 -0.18
CA ASP A 63 8.52 18.65 -0.01
C ASP A 63 7.96 19.17 -1.34
N ALA A 64 8.75 19.11 -2.42
CA ALA A 64 8.27 19.45 -3.75
C ALA A 64 7.27 18.40 -4.25
N ILE A 65 7.61 17.12 -4.12
CA ILE A 65 6.74 15.98 -4.48
C ILE A 65 5.42 16.05 -3.69
N ALA A 66 5.49 16.21 -2.36
CA ALA A 66 4.31 16.27 -1.51
C ALA A 66 3.36 17.43 -1.89
N ARG A 67 3.92 18.60 -2.23
CA ARG A 67 3.11 19.75 -2.68
C ARG A 67 2.47 19.51 -4.04
N GLU A 68 3.17 18.86 -4.96
CA GLU A 68 2.64 18.54 -6.28
C GLU A 68 1.46 17.55 -6.17
N GLU A 69 1.61 16.47 -5.40
CA GLU A 69 0.52 15.51 -5.17
C GLU A 69 -0.67 16.16 -4.43
N ALA A 70 -0.41 16.98 -3.41
CA ALA A 70 -1.46 17.69 -2.69
C ALA A 70 -2.24 18.65 -3.60
N THR A 71 -1.55 19.29 -4.56
CA THR A 71 -2.18 20.15 -5.56
C THR A 71 -3.03 19.33 -6.54
N ALA A 72 -2.50 18.21 -7.03
CA ALA A 72 -3.23 17.32 -7.93
C ALA A 72 -4.51 16.75 -7.30
N LEU A 73 -4.45 16.37 -6.01
CA LEU A 73 -5.62 15.88 -5.27
C LEU A 73 -6.65 16.98 -4.97
N ALA A 74 -6.21 18.23 -4.80
CA ALA A 74 -7.14 19.36 -4.66
C ALA A 74 -7.93 19.61 -5.95
N ASP A 75 -7.30 19.39 -7.11
CA ASP A 75 -7.92 19.55 -8.43
C ASP A 75 -8.83 18.35 -8.79
N GLU A 76 -8.44 17.12 -8.45
CA GLU A 76 -9.22 15.90 -8.67
C GLU A 76 -9.39 15.09 -7.36
N PRO A 77 -10.37 15.43 -6.49
CA PRO A 77 -10.56 14.75 -5.20
C PRO A 77 -10.85 13.24 -5.31
N LEU A 78 -11.44 12.81 -6.43
CA LEU A 78 -11.68 11.39 -6.72
C LEU A 78 -10.39 10.61 -7.02
N GLY A 79 -9.27 11.30 -7.29
CA GLY A 79 -7.95 10.71 -7.47
C GLY A 79 -7.41 10.03 -6.21
N PHE A 80 -7.95 10.34 -5.03
CA PHE A 80 -7.51 9.76 -3.75
C PHE A 80 -7.63 8.23 -3.69
N ALA A 81 -8.65 7.66 -4.35
CA ALA A 81 -8.83 6.22 -4.39
C ALA A 81 -7.86 5.51 -5.38
N ARG A 82 -7.07 6.27 -6.15
CA ARG A 82 -6.13 5.74 -7.14
C ARG A 82 -4.73 5.53 -6.54
N HIS A 83 -3.98 4.59 -7.10
CA HIS A 83 -2.57 4.31 -6.81
C HIS A 83 -1.63 4.80 -7.93
N GLU A 84 -2.17 5.52 -8.91
CA GLU A 84 -1.39 6.24 -9.93
C GLU A 84 -1.26 7.70 -9.49
N TYR A 85 -0.04 8.09 -9.14
CA TYR A 85 0.32 9.42 -8.65
C TYR A 85 1.07 10.20 -9.73
N VAL A 86 1.17 11.52 -9.59
CA VAL A 86 1.92 12.36 -10.54
C VAL A 86 3.40 11.96 -10.53
N ASN A 87 3.92 11.67 -9.34
CA ASN A 87 5.30 11.28 -9.11
C ASN A 87 5.43 9.75 -8.91
N PRO A 88 6.28 9.06 -9.69
CA PRO A 88 6.46 7.63 -9.59
C PRO A 88 7.15 7.19 -8.28
N GLU A 89 7.78 8.11 -7.55
CA GLU A 89 8.35 7.82 -6.22
C GLU A 89 7.28 7.72 -5.11
N VAL A 90 6.06 8.18 -5.36
CA VAL A 90 4.96 8.14 -4.40
C VAL A 90 4.33 6.76 -4.41
N VAL A 91 4.21 6.16 -3.23
CA VAL A 91 3.64 4.82 -3.06
C VAL A 91 2.27 4.84 -2.39
N LEU A 92 1.99 5.88 -1.61
CA LEU A 92 0.77 6.03 -0.83
C LEU A 92 0.52 7.52 -0.56
N VAL A 93 -0.71 7.97 -0.83
CA VAL A 93 -1.26 9.19 -0.25
C VAL A 93 -2.42 8.81 0.66
N ALA A 94 -2.53 9.45 1.81
CA ALA A 94 -3.56 9.14 2.79
C ALA A 94 -4.06 10.44 3.44
N GLU A 95 -5.32 10.44 3.87
CA GLU A 95 -5.97 11.58 4.51
C GLU A 95 -5.71 11.50 6.02
N ILE A 96 -5.58 12.66 6.67
CA ILE A 96 -5.41 12.74 8.12
C ILE A 96 -6.67 13.40 8.68
N GLU A 97 -7.48 12.61 9.40
CA GLU A 97 -8.68 13.07 10.09
C GLU A 97 -8.52 12.75 11.59
N ASP A 98 -8.72 13.75 12.47
CA ASP A 98 -8.61 13.59 13.93
C ASP A 98 -7.34 12.85 14.41
N ALA A 99 -6.18 13.22 13.84
CA ALA A 99 -4.88 12.60 14.12
C ALA A 99 -4.79 11.10 13.76
N ARG A 100 -5.67 10.62 12.89
CA ARG A 100 -5.67 9.26 12.37
C ARG A 100 -5.46 9.27 10.86
N LEU A 101 -4.72 8.27 10.39
CA LEU A 101 -4.55 8.03 8.98
C LEU A 101 -5.79 7.31 8.43
N ILE A 102 -6.39 7.90 7.39
CA ILE A 102 -7.47 7.31 6.60
C ILE A 102 -6.86 6.85 5.28
N LEU A 103 -6.88 5.54 5.04
CA LEU A 103 -6.23 4.94 3.88
C LEU A 103 -7.11 5.09 2.61
N PRO A 104 -6.52 5.06 1.40
CA PRO A 104 -7.24 5.20 0.13
C PRO A 104 -8.50 4.35 -0.04
N TRP A 105 -8.46 3.11 0.45
CA TRP A 105 -9.58 2.18 0.38
C TRP A 105 -10.60 2.32 1.53
N GLU A 106 -10.30 3.16 2.52
CA GLU A 106 -11.21 3.49 3.63
C GLU A 106 -11.88 4.84 3.44
N ALA A 107 -11.22 5.75 2.69
CA ALA A 107 -11.83 6.99 2.28
C ALA A 107 -13.12 6.68 1.53
N ARG A 108 -14.18 7.36 1.97
CA ARG A 108 -15.52 7.03 1.53
C ARG A 108 -15.61 7.28 0.02
N PRO A 109 -16.00 6.28 -0.78
CA PRO A 109 -16.29 6.52 -2.18
C PRO A 109 -17.40 7.56 -2.31
N GLY A 110 -17.39 8.27 -3.44
CA GLY A 110 -18.37 9.32 -3.75
C GLY A 110 -19.81 8.80 -3.69
N PRO A 111 -20.81 9.69 -3.58
CA PRO A 111 -22.23 9.30 -3.45
C PRO A 111 -22.75 8.42 -4.60
N SER A 112 -22.14 8.48 -5.79
CA SER A 112 -22.45 7.65 -6.96
C SER A 112 -21.92 6.21 -6.93
N GLU A 113 -20.97 5.93 -6.04
CA GLU A 113 -20.28 4.63 -5.91
C GLU A 113 -20.71 3.88 -4.66
N ARG A 114 -21.48 4.53 -3.78
CA ARG A 114 -22.06 3.87 -2.63
C ARG A 114 -23.19 2.95 -3.07
N MET A 115 -23.38 1.91 -2.27
CA MET A 115 -24.65 1.26 -2.09
C MET A 115 -25.33 1.82 -0.82
N PRO A 116 -25.82 3.08 -0.77
CA PRO A 116 -26.78 3.41 0.27
C PRO A 116 -28.10 2.83 -0.21
N LEU A 117 -28.58 1.79 0.46
CA LEU A 117 -29.99 1.43 0.38
C LEU A 117 -30.78 2.58 1.00
N GLU A 118 -31.01 3.64 0.22
CA GLU A 118 -31.84 4.76 0.67
C GLU A 118 -33.18 4.18 1.10
N THR A 119 -33.44 4.32 2.40
CA THR A 119 -34.58 3.69 3.04
C THR A 119 -35.85 4.36 2.52
N GLY A 120 -36.42 3.79 1.45
CA GLY A 120 -37.59 4.35 0.78
C GLY A 120 -37.56 4.29 -0.75
N SER A 121 -36.39 4.05 -1.36
CA SER A 121 -36.30 3.92 -2.82
C SER A 121 -37.11 2.73 -3.35
N GLU A 122 -37.58 2.83 -4.61
CA GLU A 122 -38.29 1.72 -5.25
C GLU A 122 -37.42 0.47 -5.30
N PHE A 123 -36.12 0.63 -5.61
CA PHE A 123 -35.11 -0.40 -5.53
C PHE A 123 -35.11 -1.10 -4.17
N SER A 124 -34.95 -0.34 -3.07
CA SER A 124 -34.91 -0.89 -1.71
C SER A 124 -36.19 -1.66 -1.34
N ARG A 125 -37.35 -1.19 -1.80
CA ARG A 125 -38.63 -1.89 -1.59
C ARG A 125 -38.66 -3.23 -2.34
N LEU A 126 -38.27 -3.24 -3.61
CA LEU A 126 -38.23 -4.44 -4.44
C LEU A 126 -37.19 -5.45 -3.93
N LEU A 127 -36.05 -4.95 -3.45
CA LEU A 127 -35.00 -5.76 -2.87
C LEU A 127 -35.49 -6.51 -1.63
N ARG A 128 -36.12 -5.81 -0.67
CA ARG A 128 -36.71 -6.46 0.53
C ARG A 128 -37.76 -7.51 0.18
N LEU A 129 -38.56 -7.26 -0.86
CA LEU A 129 -39.53 -8.26 -1.34
C LEU A 129 -38.82 -9.48 -1.93
N ALA A 130 -37.71 -9.30 -2.65
CA ALA A 130 -36.92 -10.39 -3.19
C ALA A 130 -36.25 -11.22 -2.08
N GLU A 131 -35.63 -10.55 -1.10
CA GLU A 131 -35.00 -11.18 0.07
C GLU A 131 -36.00 -11.96 0.91
N SER A 132 -37.20 -11.39 1.14
CA SER A 132 -38.29 -12.10 1.83
C SER A 132 -38.69 -13.38 1.09
N ALA A 133 -38.80 -13.34 -0.24
CA ALA A 133 -39.07 -14.54 -1.02
C ALA A 133 -37.94 -15.57 -0.92
N GLU A 134 -36.68 -15.14 -0.98
CA GLU A 134 -35.52 -16.03 -0.91
C GLU A 134 -35.34 -16.67 0.47
N PHE A 135 -35.37 -15.87 1.53
CA PHE A 135 -34.92 -16.31 2.86
C PHE A 135 -36.08 -16.75 3.75
N ALA A 136 -37.21 -16.05 3.73
CA ALA A 136 -38.36 -16.41 4.55
C ALA A 136 -39.20 -17.50 3.89
N SER A 137 -39.54 -17.33 2.61
CA SER A 137 -40.40 -18.27 1.88
C SER A 137 -39.64 -19.39 1.18
N LYS A 138 -38.32 -19.27 1.00
CA LYS A 138 -37.49 -20.20 0.20
C LYS A 138 -38.01 -20.39 -1.23
N ASP A 139 -38.76 -19.41 -1.74
CA ASP A 139 -39.25 -19.39 -3.12
C ASP A 139 -38.21 -18.69 -4.00
N PHE A 140 -37.21 -19.47 -4.41
CA PHE A 140 -36.09 -18.98 -5.20
C PHE A 140 -36.50 -18.50 -6.61
N ALA A 141 -37.58 -19.07 -7.17
CA ALA A 141 -38.07 -18.66 -8.49
C ALA A 141 -38.75 -17.29 -8.42
N LEU A 142 -39.56 -17.05 -7.38
CA LEU A 142 -40.14 -15.74 -7.11
C LEU A 142 -39.08 -14.71 -6.73
N ALA A 143 -38.11 -15.10 -5.90
CA ALA A 143 -36.98 -14.24 -5.54
C ALA A 143 -36.21 -13.77 -6.78
N ALA A 144 -35.87 -14.69 -7.69
CA ALA A 144 -35.18 -14.35 -8.94
C ALA A 144 -35.97 -13.35 -9.82
N GLN A 145 -37.30 -13.49 -9.89
CA GLN A 145 -38.15 -12.53 -10.61
C GLN A 145 -38.16 -11.15 -9.92
N ARG A 146 -38.21 -11.13 -8.59
CA ARG A 146 -38.21 -9.88 -7.82
C ARG A 146 -36.85 -9.17 -7.88
N TYR A 147 -35.74 -9.90 -7.82
CA TYR A 147 -34.41 -9.33 -8.07
C TYR A 147 -34.25 -8.79 -9.49
N ALA A 148 -34.85 -9.44 -10.50
CA ALA A 148 -34.86 -8.89 -11.86
C ALA A 148 -35.57 -7.52 -11.93
N ARG A 149 -36.68 -7.38 -11.21
CA ARG A 149 -37.39 -6.09 -11.09
C ARG A 149 -36.58 -5.07 -10.30
N ALA A 150 -35.90 -5.49 -9.24
CA ALA A 150 -35.02 -4.62 -8.48
C ALA A 150 -33.88 -4.08 -9.37
N ALA A 151 -33.20 -4.95 -10.12
CA ALA A 151 -32.16 -4.53 -11.07
C ALA A 151 -32.68 -3.51 -12.09
N ALA A 152 -33.89 -3.71 -12.62
CA ALA A 152 -34.50 -2.76 -13.56
C ALA A 152 -34.92 -1.42 -12.94
N ALA A 153 -35.08 -1.36 -11.61
CA ALA A 153 -35.45 -0.16 -10.86
C ALA A 153 -34.25 0.50 -10.16
N ALA A 154 -33.05 -0.03 -10.36
CA ALA A 154 -31.82 0.52 -9.80
C ALA A 154 -31.52 1.91 -10.38
N GLY A 155 -31.20 2.86 -9.50
CA GLY A 155 -30.75 4.19 -9.88
C GLY A 155 -29.23 4.29 -10.01
N LEU A 156 -28.50 3.35 -9.42
CA LEU A 156 -27.04 3.31 -9.37
C LEU A 156 -26.47 2.00 -9.92
N PRO A 157 -25.27 2.00 -10.54
CA PRO A 157 -24.61 0.79 -11.02
C PRO A 157 -24.38 -0.27 -9.92
N ALA A 158 -24.09 0.16 -8.69
CA ALA A 158 -23.91 -0.73 -7.54
C ALA A 158 -25.22 -1.45 -7.15
N GLU A 159 -26.35 -0.75 -7.19
CA GLU A 159 -27.67 -1.33 -6.94
C GLU A 159 -28.03 -2.39 -8.00
N GLU A 160 -27.81 -2.05 -9.27
CA GLU A 160 -28.05 -2.99 -10.38
C GLU A 160 -27.14 -4.22 -10.24
N GLY A 161 -25.84 -3.99 -10.06
CA GLY A 161 -24.84 -5.06 -9.90
C GLY A 161 -25.17 -5.99 -8.74
N TYR A 162 -25.59 -5.44 -7.60
CA TYR A 162 -26.01 -6.22 -6.44
C TYR A 162 -27.26 -7.06 -6.76
N ALA A 163 -28.30 -6.47 -7.35
CA ALA A 163 -29.50 -7.20 -7.70
C ALA A 163 -29.24 -8.30 -8.74
N LEU A 164 -28.34 -8.08 -9.70
CA LEU A 164 -27.89 -9.10 -10.65
C LEU A 164 -27.18 -10.26 -9.94
N LEU A 165 -26.27 -9.96 -9.01
CA LEU A 165 -25.57 -10.97 -8.21
C LEU A 165 -26.54 -11.81 -7.38
N GLN A 166 -27.47 -11.17 -6.67
CA GLN A 166 -28.46 -11.87 -5.86
C GLN A 166 -29.43 -12.70 -6.73
N ARG A 167 -29.81 -12.19 -7.90
CA ARG A 167 -30.60 -12.93 -8.88
C ARG A 167 -29.87 -14.17 -9.37
N ALA A 168 -28.58 -14.06 -9.70
CA ALA A 168 -27.76 -15.18 -10.14
C ALA A 168 -27.74 -16.29 -9.08
N ARG A 169 -27.57 -15.93 -7.79
CA ARG A 169 -27.64 -16.86 -6.66
C ARG A 169 -29.01 -17.52 -6.52
N ALA A 170 -30.09 -16.74 -6.58
CA ALA A 170 -31.45 -17.27 -6.50
C ALA A 170 -31.75 -18.26 -7.63
N LEU A 171 -31.31 -17.97 -8.88
CA LEU A 171 -31.44 -18.87 -10.01
C LEU A 171 -30.66 -20.18 -9.82
N ALA A 172 -29.44 -20.12 -9.26
CA ALA A 172 -28.68 -21.32 -8.91
C ALA A 172 -29.43 -22.19 -7.91
N ARG A 173 -29.97 -21.60 -6.84
CA ARG A 173 -30.76 -22.30 -5.82
C ARG A 173 -32.07 -22.87 -6.37
N ALA A 174 -32.65 -22.21 -7.38
CA ALA A 174 -33.78 -22.72 -8.15
C ALA A 174 -33.41 -23.80 -9.18
N LYS A 175 -32.15 -24.26 -9.23
CA LYS A 175 -31.63 -25.24 -10.20
C LYS A 175 -31.71 -24.78 -11.67
N ARG A 176 -31.78 -23.48 -11.91
CA ARG A 176 -31.78 -22.86 -13.25
C ARG A 176 -30.36 -22.47 -13.65
N GLU A 177 -29.51 -23.47 -13.81
CA GLU A 177 -28.06 -23.30 -13.92
C GLU A 177 -27.64 -22.41 -15.10
N ARG A 178 -28.18 -22.65 -16.30
CA ARG A 178 -27.84 -21.84 -17.50
C ARG A 178 -28.15 -20.36 -17.30
N GLU A 179 -29.29 -20.05 -16.70
CA GLU A 179 -29.70 -18.67 -16.45
C GLU A 179 -28.87 -18.04 -15.33
N SER A 180 -28.57 -18.80 -14.27
CA SER A 180 -27.66 -18.37 -13.22
C SER A 180 -26.28 -17.98 -13.77
N LEU A 181 -25.69 -18.85 -14.60
CA LEU A 181 -24.40 -18.57 -15.24
C LEU A 181 -24.46 -17.33 -16.13
N SER A 182 -25.54 -17.15 -16.91
CA SER A 182 -25.71 -15.95 -17.72
C SER A 182 -25.80 -14.66 -16.89
N GLU A 183 -26.44 -14.70 -15.72
CA GLU A 183 -26.45 -13.55 -14.81
C GLU A 183 -25.07 -13.32 -14.16
N TYR A 184 -24.34 -14.37 -13.76
CA TYR A 184 -22.96 -14.23 -13.26
C TYR A 184 -22.02 -13.64 -14.32
N GLU A 185 -22.18 -13.96 -15.60
CA GLU A 185 -21.40 -13.33 -16.67
C GLU A 185 -21.66 -11.82 -16.77
N LYS A 186 -22.89 -11.36 -16.53
CA LYS A 186 -23.19 -9.92 -16.46
C LYS A 186 -22.51 -9.27 -15.27
N VAL A 187 -22.53 -9.93 -14.11
CA VAL A 187 -21.83 -9.45 -12.90
C VAL A 187 -20.31 -9.39 -13.13
N LEU A 188 -19.74 -10.40 -13.79
CA LEU A 188 -18.31 -10.42 -14.15
C LEU A 188 -17.93 -9.27 -15.11
N ALA A 189 -18.88 -8.79 -15.91
CA ALA A 189 -18.68 -7.69 -16.84
C ALA A 189 -18.79 -6.30 -16.18
N LEU A 190 -19.29 -6.19 -14.95
CA LEU A 190 -19.40 -4.91 -14.23
C LEU A 190 -18.04 -4.21 -14.15
N PRO A 191 -17.99 -2.87 -14.18
CA PRO A 191 -16.76 -2.13 -13.93
C PRO A 191 -16.15 -2.44 -12.55
N PRO A 192 -14.82 -2.38 -12.40
CA PRO A 192 -14.09 -2.60 -11.15
C PRO A 192 -14.48 -1.62 -10.03
N GLU A 193 -15.00 -0.43 -10.39
CA GLU A 193 -15.49 0.60 -9.48
C GLU A 193 -16.85 0.25 -8.86
N VAL A 194 -17.56 -0.74 -9.40
CA VAL A 194 -18.81 -1.23 -8.84
C VAL A 194 -18.50 -2.17 -7.66
N ILE A 195 -18.41 -1.58 -6.48
CA ILE A 195 -18.01 -2.22 -5.22
C ILE A 195 -19.20 -2.45 -4.27
N ASP A 196 -19.02 -3.37 -3.33
CA ASP A 196 -19.94 -3.58 -2.20
C ASP A 196 -19.66 -2.64 -1.02
N GLU A 197 -20.40 -2.82 0.08
CA GLU A 197 -20.24 -2.04 1.31
C GLU A 197 -18.87 -2.19 2.00
N TYR A 198 -18.07 -3.18 1.60
CA TYR A 198 -16.71 -3.44 2.10
C TYR A 198 -15.62 -3.03 1.09
N GLY A 199 -15.99 -2.34 0.01
CA GLY A 199 -15.07 -1.90 -1.03
C GLY A 199 -14.56 -3.04 -1.92
N ILE A 200 -15.28 -4.17 -1.98
CA ILE A 200 -14.92 -5.31 -2.81
C ILE A 200 -15.68 -5.21 -4.15
N PRO A 201 -14.99 -5.23 -5.30
CA PRO A 201 -15.66 -5.22 -6.60
C PRO A 201 -16.65 -6.39 -6.73
N LEU A 202 -17.91 -6.09 -7.06
CA LEU A 202 -18.96 -7.09 -7.17
C LEU A 202 -18.64 -8.18 -8.19
N SER A 203 -17.87 -7.82 -9.23
CA SER A 203 -17.39 -8.77 -10.24
C SER A 203 -16.58 -9.93 -9.66
N LEU A 204 -15.89 -9.76 -8.52
CA LEU A 204 -15.12 -10.82 -7.86
C LEU A 204 -16.01 -11.95 -7.32
N TYR A 205 -17.23 -11.64 -6.88
CA TYR A 205 -18.18 -12.65 -6.39
C TYR A 205 -18.73 -13.56 -7.49
N ALA A 206 -18.66 -13.13 -8.76
CA ALA A 206 -19.07 -13.96 -9.88
C ALA A 206 -18.08 -15.08 -10.21
N PHE A 207 -16.84 -15.03 -9.71
CA PHE A 207 -15.81 -15.99 -10.08
C PHE A 207 -16.10 -17.39 -9.57
N GLU A 208 -16.39 -17.56 -8.27
CA GLU A 208 -16.49 -18.91 -7.69
C GLU A 208 -17.52 -19.80 -8.43
N PRO A 209 -18.75 -19.33 -8.75
CA PRO A 209 -19.69 -20.13 -9.54
C PRO A 209 -19.21 -20.39 -10.97
N LEU A 210 -18.55 -19.42 -11.61
CA LEU A 210 -18.06 -19.54 -12.99
C LEU A 210 -16.85 -20.48 -13.10
N LEU A 211 -15.97 -20.51 -12.10
CA LEU A 211 -14.77 -21.35 -12.05
C LEU A 211 -15.10 -22.85 -11.94
N ARG A 212 -16.32 -23.21 -11.53
CA ARG A 212 -16.81 -24.60 -11.60
C ARG A 212 -16.90 -25.09 -13.05
N ASN A 213 -17.05 -24.17 -14.00
CA ASN A 213 -16.97 -24.45 -15.42
C ASN A 213 -15.57 -24.14 -15.94
N GLN A 214 -14.78 -25.18 -16.22
CA GLN A 214 -13.38 -25.04 -16.66
C GLN A 214 -13.21 -24.18 -17.93
N ALA A 215 -14.24 -24.06 -18.77
CA ALA A 215 -14.22 -23.19 -19.94
C ALA A 215 -14.07 -21.69 -19.59
N MET A 216 -14.34 -21.31 -18.33
CA MET A 216 -14.30 -19.92 -17.87
C MET A 216 -12.94 -19.50 -17.32
N TYR A 217 -11.98 -20.42 -17.14
CA TYR A 217 -10.68 -20.08 -16.55
C TYR A 217 -9.92 -18.99 -17.33
N ALA A 218 -9.90 -19.06 -18.66
CA ALA A 218 -9.21 -18.04 -19.46
C ALA A 218 -9.82 -16.64 -19.25
N ARG A 219 -11.16 -16.54 -19.31
CA ARG A 219 -11.89 -15.29 -19.09
C ARG A 219 -11.69 -14.76 -17.67
N ALA A 220 -11.67 -15.65 -16.67
CA ALA A 220 -11.43 -15.31 -15.28
C ALA A 220 -10.02 -14.69 -15.11
N VAL A 221 -8.98 -15.36 -15.61
CA VAL A 221 -7.60 -14.85 -15.55
C VAL A 221 -7.50 -13.49 -16.25
N ASP A 222 -8.09 -13.33 -17.43
CA ASP A 222 -8.09 -12.05 -18.15
C ASP A 222 -8.80 -10.93 -17.37
N ARG A 223 -9.90 -11.26 -16.68
CA ARG A 223 -10.64 -10.30 -15.86
C ARG A 223 -9.85 -9.90 -14.62
N ILE A 224 -9.18 -10.83 -13.95
CA ILE A 224 -8.28 -10.55 -12.84
C ILE A 224 -7.11 -9.67 -13.30
N GLY A 225 -6.54 -9.97 -14.47
CA GLY A 225 -5.51 -9.13 -15.07
C GLY A 225 -5.98 -7.68 -15.24
N ARG A 226 -7.16 -7.48 -15.82
CA ARG A 226 -7.75 -6.14 -15.95
C ARG A 226 -7.97 -5.46 -14.60
N GLN A 227 -8.49 -6.17 -13.60
CA GLN A 227 -8.67 -5.64 -12.24
C GLN A 227 -7.33 -5.23 -11.61
N LEU A 228 -6.27 -5.99 -11.87
CA LEU A 228 -4.91 -5.67 -11.43
C LEU A 228 -4.35 -4.47 -12.19
N ASP A 229 -4.69 -4.29 -13.45
CA ASP A 229 -4.21 -3.14 -14.22
C ASP A 229 -5.02 -1.85 -13.90
N CYS A 230 -6.16 -1.96 -13.21
CA CYS A 230 -6.90 -0.82 -12.68
C CYS A 230 -6.07 -0.04 -11.66
N THR A 231 -6.23 1.28 -11.69
CA THR A 231 -5.51 2.24 -10.86
C THR A 231 -6.14 2.41 -9.48
N THR A 232 -7.31 1.83 -9.21
CA THR A 232 -7.98 1.96 -7.91
C THR A 232 -7.37 1.03 -6.86
N TRP A 233 -7.20 1.53 -5.64
CA TRP A 233 -6.87 0.71 -4.47
C TRP A 233 -7.99 -0.29 -4.19
N LEU A 234 -7.61 -1.55 -3.95
CA LEU A 234 -8.52 -2.56 -3.45
C LEU A 234 -8.48 -2.60 -1.93
N SER A 235 -9.63 -2.86 -1.31
CA SER A 235 -9.68 -3.13 0.12
C SER A 235 -8.88 -4.39 0.47
N PRO A 236 -8.43 -4.56 1.73
CA PRO A 236 -7.72 -5.76 2.14
C PRO A 236 -8.49 -7.05 1.86
N ALA A 237 -9.79 -7.05 2.14
CA ALA A 237 -10.65 -8.18 1.84
C ALA A 237 -10.70 -8.48 0.33
N GLY A 238 -10.76 -7.44 -0.52
CA GLY A 238 -10.71 -7.59 -1.98
C GLY A 238 -9.39 -8.18 -2.49
N LEU A 239 -8.25 -7.75 -1.95
CA LEU A 239 -6.93 -8.29 -2.32
C LEU A 239 -6.76 -9.75 -1.94
N TYR A 240 -7.16 -10.14 -0.72
CA TYR A 240 -7.08 -11.54 -0.30
C TYR A 240 -8.09 -12.43 -1.04
N LEU A 241 -9.30 -11.94 -1.31
CA LEU A 241 -10.25 -12.66 -2.17
C LEU A 241 -9.66 -12.91 -3.56
N MET A 242 -9.06 -11.89 -4.17
CA MET A 242 -8.42 -12.04 -5.48
C MET A 242 -7.25 -13.02 -5.46
N ARG A 243 -6.42 -13.03 -4.39
CA ARG A 243 -5.38 -14.04 -4.18
C ARG A 243 -5.97 -15.45 -4.19
N ASP A 244 -7.03 -15.67 -3.41
CA ASP A 244 -7.64 -16.99 -3.25
C ASP A 244 -8.27 -17.47 -4.56
N LEU A 245 -8.92 -16.57 -5.33
CA LEU A 245 -9.46 -16.86 -6.66
C LEU A 245 -8.35 -17.26 -7.65
N VAL A 246 -7.22 -16.53 -7.67
CA VAL A 246 -6.08 -16.89 -8.53
C VAL A 246 -5.50 -18.24 -8.14
N GLN A 247 -5.36 -18.53 -6.84
CA GLN A 247 -4.89 -19.82 -6.37
C GLN A 247 -5.82 -20.97 -6.79
N GLN A 248 -7.14 -20.77 -6.71
CA GLN A 248 -8.12 -21.74 -7.20
C GLN A 248 -7.94 -22.03 -8.69
N ILE A 249 -7.67 -21.00 -9.51
CA ILE A 249 -7.39 -21.19 -10.94
C ILE A 249 -6.09 -22.00 -11.15
N ILE A 250 -5.01 -21.67 -10.43
CA ILE A 250 -3.72 -22.36 -10.56
C ILE A 250 -3.86 -23.86 -10.25
N VAL A 251 -4.58 -24.19 -9.18
CA VAL A 251 -4.83 -25.56 -8.73
C VAL A 251 -5.83 -26.29 -9.65
N GLY A 252 -6.89 -25.59 -10.08
CA GLY A 252 -7.99 -26.17 -10.83
C GLY A 252 -7.78 -26.28 -12.35
N ALA A 253 -6.79 -25.59 -12.92
CA ALA A 253 -6.54 -25.60 -14.36
C ALA A 253 -5.98 -26.96 -14.85
N PRO A 254 -6.59 -27.57 -15.89
CA PRO A 254 -6.18 -28.89 -16.39
C PRO A 254 -4.80 -28.88 -17.07
N ASN A 255 -4.00 -29.93 -16.86
CA ASN A 255 -2.57 -29.95 -17.24
C ASN A 255 -2.28 -29.85 -18.76
N ALA A 256 -3.18 -30.28 -19.64
CA ALA A 256 -2.91 -30.34 -21.09
C ALA A 256 -3.20 -29.02 -21.85
N SER A 257 -4.12 -28.19 -21.36
CA SER A 257 -4.51 -26.89 -21.98
C SER A 257 -4.33 -25.70 -21.02
N GLY A 258 -4.04 -25.98 -19.75
CA GLY A 258 -3.97 -24.99 -18.67
C GLY A 258 -2.57 -24.47 -18.36
N THR A 259 -1.52 -24.86 -19.09
CA THR A 259 -0.15 -24.35 -18.84
C THR A 259 -0.05 -22.84 -19.04
N ALA A 260 -0.60 -22.31 -20.14
CA ALA A 260 -0.63 -20.88 -20.40
C ALA A 260 -1.51 -20.12 -19.38
N ILE A 261 -2.69 -20.67 -19.06
CA ILE A 261 -3.61 -20.10 -18.07
C ILE A 261 -2.95 -20.06 -16.69
N ARG A 262 -2.30 -21.16 -16.28
CA ARG A 262 -1.59 -21.28 -15.00
C ARG A 262 -0.42 -20.31 -14.93
N SER A 263 0.42 -20.25 -15.96
CA SER A 263 1.54 -19.31 -16.02
C SER A 263 1.08 -17.85 -15.93
N LYS A 264 -0.01 -17.49 -16.61
CA LYS A 264 -0.60 -16.15 -16.50
C LYS A 264 -1.16 -15.88 -15.10
N ALA A 265 -1.86 -16.86 -14.51
CA ALA A 265 -2.38 -16.76 -13.14
C ALA A 265 -1.25 -16.64 -12.11
N GLU A 266 -0.13 -17.36 -12.26
CA GLU A 266 1.06 -17.23 -11.42
C GLU A 266 1.68 -15.82 -11.53
N GLY A 267 1.73 -15.26 -12.74
CA GLY A 267 2.14 -13.87 -12.95
C GLY A 267 1.23 -12.87 -12.23
N HIS A 268 -0.09 -13.09 -12.25
CA HIS A 268 -1.04 -12.28 -11.48
C HIS A 268 -0.85 -12.48 -9.96
N LEU A 269 -0.60 -13.70 -9.50
CA LEU A 269 -0.35 -13.99 -8.09
C LEU A 269 0.86 -13.20 -7.55
N ALA A 270 1.95 -13.11 -8.32
CA ALA A 270 3.11 -12.31 -7.95
C ALA A 270 2.76 -10.81 -7.80
N LYS A 271 1.99 -10.25 -8.75
CA LYS A 271 1.48 -8.86 -8.66
C LYS A 271 0.60 -8.66 -7.43
N ILE A 272 -0.29 -9.60 -7.13
CA ILE A 272 -1.18 -9.57 -5.95
C ILE A 272 -0.36 -9.56 -4.66
N PHE A 273 0.64 -10.42 -4.54
CA PHE A 273 1.50 -10.43 -3.35
C PHE A 273 2.26 -9.12 -3.16
N ALA A 274 2.76 -8.51 -4.23
CA ALA A 274 3.40 -7.20 -4.13
C ALA A 274 2.42 -6.13 -3.60
N ARG A 275 1.15 -6.14 -4.07
CA ARG A 275 0.10 -5.23 -3.56
C ARG A 275 -0.29 -5.51 -2.12
N ILE A 276 -0.39 -6.79 -1.72
CA ILE A 276 -0.66 -7.18 -0.33
C ILE A 276 0.46 -6.66 0.59
N GLN A 277 1.73 -6.78 0.20
CA GLN A 277 2.84 -6.25 1.00
C GLN A 277 2.76 -4.73 1.20
N LEU A 278 2.45 -3.98 0.13
CA LEU A 278 2.26 -2.54 0.22
C LEU A 278 1.09 -2.19 1.15
N MET A 279 -0.04 -2.88 0.99
CA MET A 279 -1.23 -2.70 1.82
C MET A 279 -0.95 -3.03 3.31
N GLU A 280 -0.27 -4.14 3.60
CA GLU A 280 0.10 -4.52 4.98
C GLU A 280 1.02 -3.48 5.63
N GLN A 281 1.99 -2.95 4.88
CA GLN A 281 2.85 -1.87 5.38
C GLN A 281 2.07 -0.57 5.63
N ALA A 282 1.09 -0.24 4.78
CA ALA A 282 0.21 0.90 4.97
C ALA A 282 -0.74 0.73 6.19
N LEU A 283 -1.24 -0.48 6.43
CA LEU A 283 -2.01 -0.80 7.63
C LEU A 283 -1.16 -0.64 8.90
N GLY A 284 0.07 -1.15 8.88
CA GLY A 284 1.02 -0.92 9.98
C GLY A 284 1.28 0.57 10.18
N LEU A 285 1.49 1.32 9.09
CA LEU A 285 1.72 2.76 9.16
C LEU A 285 0.55 3.46 9.84
N LYS A 286 -0.69 3.11 9.51
CA LYS A 286 -1.89 3.66 10.15
C LYS A 286 -1.90 3.41 11.66
N GLU A 287 -1.54 2.21 12.12
CA GLU A 287 -1.48 1.87 13.54
C GLU A 287 -0.38 2.65 14.29
N ASP A 288 0.78 2.82 13.66
CA ASP A 288 1.93 3.49 14.26
C ASP A 288 1.94 5.01 14.03
N PHE A 289 1.09 5.54 13.14
CA PHE A 289 1.09 6.95 12.73
C PHE A 289 1.11 7.95 13.90
N PRO A 290 0.30 7.78 14.97
CA PRO A 290 0.34 8.69 16.11
C PRO A 290 1.69 8.72 16.85
N ARG A 291 2.49 7.66 16.75
CA ARG A 291 3.82 7.55 17.38
C ARG A 291 4.92 8.20 16.56
N LEU A 292 4.68 8.48 15.28
CA LEU A 292 5.68 9.08 14.39
C LEU A 292 5.89 10.57 14.66
N GLY A 293 5.00 11.22 15.41
CA GLY A 293 5.13 12.64 15.76
C GLY A 293 4.94 13.58 14.56
N LEU A 294 4.31 13.10 13.49
CA LEU A 294 4.07 13.84 12.24
C LEU A 294 2.82 14.73 12.29
N ILE A 295 1.99 14.60 13.33
CA ILE A 295 0.77 15.39 13.48
C ILE A 295 1.15 16.84 13.78
N PRO A 296 0.73 17.83 12.97
CA PRO A 296 0.97 19.23 13.24
C PRO A 296 0.33 19.63 14.58
N VAL A 297 1.14 20.12 15.53
CA VAL A 297 0.63 20.67 16.79
C VAL A 297 0.11 22.09 16.52
N PRO A 298 -1.19 22.37 16.70
CA PRO A 298 -1.79 23.65 16.31
C PRO A 298 -1.28 24.88 17.10
N ASP A 299 -0.49 24.68 18.16
CA ASP A 299 0.00 25.75 19.06
C ASP A 299 1.47 26.15 18.83
N ARG A 300 2.09 25.70 17.72
CA ARG A 300 3.41 26.19 17.30
C ARG A 300 3.24 27.25 16.21
N SER A 301 3.81 28.43 16.45
CA SER A 301 3.74 29.60 15.57
C SER A 301 3.98 29.23 14.08
N PRO A 302 3.28 29.89 13.13
CA PRO A 302 3.26 29.51 11.71
C PRO A 302 4.55 29.83 10.92
N GLY A 303 5.72 29.78 11.57
CA GLY A 303 7.01 30.22 10.99
C GLY A 303 8.11 29.16 10.87
N ARG A 304 8.00 27.98 11.50
CA ARG A 304 9.03 26.90 11.46
C ARG A 304 8.43 25.54 11.81
N GLY A 305 7.57 25.01 10.94
CA GLY A 305 7.30 23.59 10.91
C GLY A 305 8.02 23.03 9.71
N GLU A 306 9.31 22.68 9.84
CA GLU A 306 9.95 21.85 8.82
C GLU A 306 9.13 20.56 8.74
N PRO A 307 8.67 20.13 7.55
CA PRO A 307 8.01 18.84 7.41
C PRO A 307 8.94 17.77 7.96
N ALA A 308 8.46 17.10 9.01
CA ALA A 308 9.21 16.05 9.65
C ALA A 308 9.07 14.81 8.76
N TRP A 309 10.14 14.43 8.06
CA TRP A 309 10.17 13.17 7.34
C TRP A 309 10.61 12.05 8.28
N ALA A 310 9.84 10.96 8.34
CA ALA A 310 10.15 9.78 9.13
C ALA A 310 10.32 8.54 8.24
N CYS A 311 11.32 7.71 8.54
CA CYS A 311 11.47 6.41 7.91
C CYS A 311 10.50 5.39 8.55
N TYR A 312 9.75 4.65 7.73
CA TYR A 312 8.80 3.64 8.20
C TYR A 312 8.90 2.30 7.43
N GLY A 313 8.88 1.18 8.16
CA GLY A 313 8.85 -0.17 7.58
C GLY A 313 10.22 -0.78 7.24
N GLN A 314 10.22 -2.05 6.82
CA GLN A 314 11.45 -2.81 6.50
C GLN A 314 12.05 -2.42 5.15
N LYS A 315 11.19 -2.13 4.15
CA LYS A 315 11.55 -1.39 2.94
C LYS A 315 11.13 0.05 3.22
N PRO A 316 12.05 0.90 3.69
CA PRO A 316 11.69 2.14 4.35
C PRO A 316 10.96 3.07 3.39
N TRP A 317 9.75 3.49 3.79
CA TRP A 317 9.06 4.63 3.22
C TRP A 317 9.50 5.89 3.95
N LEU A 318 9.55 7.01 3.24
CA LEU A 318 9.68 8.34 3.84
C LEU A 318 8.27 8.92 3.94
N VAL A 319 7.82 9.14 5.17
CA VAL A 319 6.47 9.61 5.50
C VAL A 319 6.58 11.03 6.04
N GLY A 320 5.77 11.95 5.53
CA GLY A 320 5.78 13.38 5.87
C GLY A 320 4.45 14.04 5.56
#